data_AF-A0A0D0BNR8-F1
#
_entry.id   AF-A0A0D0BNR8-F1
#
_cell.length_a   1.000
_cell.length_b   1.000
_cell.length_c   1.000
_cell.angle_alpha   90.00
_cell.angle_beta   90.00
_cell.angle_gamma   90.00
#
_symmetry.space_group_name_H-M   'P 1'
#
loop_
_entity.id
_entity.type
_entity.pdbx_description
1 polymer ?
#
loop_
_entity_poly.entity_id
_entity_poly.type
_entity_poly.pdbx_seq_one_letter_code
_entity_poly.pdbx_strand_id
1 'polypeptide(L)' 'LKAVWTDKDNKALVSVLHIQKDAGNKAGNGWKPSVWTIAGAKLLADCSKKGSKKTLSKCSDHWTNVSQYQW' A
#
# COMPACT_ATOMS: atom_id res chain seq x y z
N LEU A 1 -0.42 0.66 19.08
CA LEU A 1 0.84 0.86 18.33
C LEU A 1 0.53 1.44 16.95
N LYS A 2 1.26 2.47 16.50
CA LYS A 2 1.12 3.05 15.16
C LYS A 2 1.93 2.22 14.16
N ALA A 3 1.42 2.04 12.94
CA ALA A 3 2.22 1.45 11.87
C ALA A 3 3.36 2.43 11.51
N VAL A 4 4.58 1.93 11.42
CA VAL A 4 5.75 2.74 11.02
C VAL A 4 6.03 2.46 9.56
N TRP A 5 5.99 3.50 8.74
CA TRP A 5 6.26 3.45 7.31
C TRP A 5 7.66 3.96 7.04
N THR A 6 8.51 3.09 6.52
CA THR A 6 9.85 3.43 6.05
C THR A 6 9.83 3.72 4.56
N ASP A 7 10.90 4.32 4.03
CA ASP A 7 11.03 4.55 2.58
C ASP A 7 11.00 3.24 1.79
N LYS A 8 11.51 2.15 2.36
CA LYS A 8 11.44 0.82 1.74
C LYS A 8 9.98 0.34 1.64
N ASP A 9 9.19 0.53 2.69
CA ASP A 9 7.76 0.19 2.70
C ASP A 9 6.99 1.03 1.68
N ASN A 10 7.27 2.33 1.61
CA ASN A 10 6.65 3.23 0.65
C ASN A 10 6.98 2.83 -0.79
N LYS A 11 8.25 2.55 -1.11
CA LYS A 11 8.68 2.07 -2.43
C LYS A 11 8.00 0.75 -2.81
N ALA A 12 7.89 -0.19 -1.87
CA ALA A 12 7.20 -1.46 -2.11
C ALA A 12 5.71 -1.26 -2.38
N LEU A 13 5.04 -0.41 -1.58
CA LEU A 13 3.63 -0.07 -1.77
C LEU A 13 3.39 0.60 -3.13
N VAL A 14 4.17 1.62 -3.47
CA VAL A 14 4.09 2.33 -4.76
C VAL A 14 4.32 1.37 -5.93
N SER A 15 5.33 0.49 -5.84
CA SER A 15 5.61 -0.50 -6.88
C SER A 15 4.42 -1.45 -7.12
N VAL A 16 3.78 -1.96 -6.06
CA VAL A 16 2.58 -2.79 -6.18
C VAL A 16 1.45 -2.01 -6.84
N LEU A 17 1.22 -0.76 -6.41
CA LEU A 17 0.15 0.05 -6.96
C LEU A 17 0.37 0.36 -8.45
N HIS A 18 1.59 0.65 -8.88
CA HIS A 18 1.90 0.81 -10.30
C HIS A 18 1.55 -0.44 -11.13
N ILE A 19 2.00 -1.62 -10.69
CA ILE A 19 1.68 -2.89 -11.36
C ILE A 19 0.16 -3.10 -11.45
N GLN A 20 -0.56 -2.80 -10.37
CA GLN A 20 -2.02 -2.95 -10.32
C GLN A 20 -2.76 -1.88 -11.12
N LYS A 21 -2.18 -0.69 -11.31
CA LYS A 21 -2.69 0.35 -12.22
C LYS A 21 -2.64 -0.15 -13.65
N ASP A 22 -1.49 -0.67 -14.06
CA ASP A 22 -1.26 -1.17 -15.42
C ASP A 22 -2.14 -2.39 -15.72
N ALA A 23 -2.43 -3.20 -14.69
CA ALA A 23 -3.39 -4.30 -14.76
C ALA A 23 -4.88 -3.87 -14.76
N GLY A 24 -5.18 -2.56 -14.73
CA GLY A 24 -6.56 -2.06 -14.75
C GLY A 24 -7.34 -2.23 -13.44
N ASN A 25 -6.65 -2.42 -12.31
CA ASN A 25 -7.28 -2.58 -10.99
C ASN A 25 -7.50 -1.26 -10.23
N LYS A 26 -7.28 -0.13 -10.90
CA LYS A 26 -7.70 1.21 -10.45
C LYS A 26 -8.97 1.62 -11.21
N ALA A 27 -10.05 1.84 -10.48
CA ALA A 27 -11.29 2.41 -11.01
C ALA A 27 -11.37 3.92 -10.71
N GLY A 28 -12.39 4.59 -11.26
CA GLY A 28 -12.63 6.03 -11.03
C GLY A 28 -12.74 6.42 -9.55
N ASN A 29 -13.24 5.51 -8.71
CA ASN A 29 -13.41 5.73 -7.26
C ASN A 29 -12.28 5.16 -6.38
N GLY A 30 -11.19 4.66 -6.98
CA GLY A 30 -10.02 4.17 -6.23
C GLY A 30 -9.61 2.74 -6.56
N TRP A 31 -8.89 2.12 -5.62
CA TRP A 31 -8.32 0.78 -5.77
C TRP A 31 -9.29 -0.32 -5.35
N LYS A 32 -9.32 -1.43 -6.10
CA LYS A 32 -10.08 -2.62 -5.69
C LYS A 32 -9.54 -3.17 -4.35
N PRO A 33 -10.38 -3.75 -3.47
CA PRO A 33 -9.93 -4.34 -2.21
C PRO A 33 -8.81 -5.39 -2.37
N SER A 34 -8.82 -6.14 -3.48
CA SER A 34 -7.77 -7.12 -3.81
C SER A 34 -6.37 -6.52 -3.92
N VAL A 35 -6.26 -5.27 -4.36
CA VAL A 35 -4.98 -4.55 -4.46
C VAL A 35 -4.35 -4.37 -3.09
N TRP A 36 -5.15 -4.05 -2.07
CA TRP A 36 -4.68 -3.88 -0.70
C TRP A 36 -4.27 -5.20 -0.06
N THR A 37 -4.92 -6.30 -0.41
CA THR A 37 -4.50 -7.64 0.00
C THR A 37 -3.12 -7.99 -0.57
N ILE A 38 -2.89 -7.70 -1.86
CA ILE A 38 -1.59 -7.93 -2.52
C ILE A 38 -0.51 -7.04 -1.90
N ALA A 39 -0.80 -5.75 -1.70
CA ALA A 39 0.11 -4.81 -1.06
C ALA A 39 0.48 -5.24 0.36
N GLY A 40 -0.50 -5.63 1.17
CA GLY A 40 -0.28 -6.13 2.53
C GLY A 40 0.58 -7.39 2.55
N ALA A 41 0.35 -8.34 1.64
CA ALA A 41 1.17 -9.55 1.52
C ALA A 41 2.62 -9.23 1.14
N LYS A 42 2.84 -8.34 0.16
CA LYS A 42 4.18 -7.89 -0.25
C LYS A 42 4.91 -7.18 0.89
N LEU A 43 4.21 -6.30 1.62
CA LEU A 43 4.77 -5.58 2.76
C LEU A 43 5.04 -6.50 3.97
N LEU A 44 4.29 -7.59 4.11
CA LEU A 44 4.56 -8.59 5.15
C LEU A 44 5.81 -9.43 4.81
N ALA A 45 6.04 -9.72 3.53
CA ALA A 45 7.15 -10.53 3.05
C ALA A 45 8.49 -9.76 3.00
N ASP A 46 8.50 -8.55 2.40
CA ASP A 46 9.75 -7.90 2.00
C ASP A 46 10.19 -6.74 2.91
N CYS A 47 9.37 -6.38 3.87
CA CYS A 47 9.37 -5.06 4.48
C CYS A 47 9.42 -5.08 6.01
N SER A 48 9.63 -3.90 6.60
CA SER A 48 9.98 -3.80 8.02
C SER A 48 8.80 -4.22 8.91
N LYS A 49 9.06 -5.12 9.86
CA LYS A 49 8.13 -5.51 10.94
C LYS A 49 8.08 -4.48 12.08
N LYS A 50 8.67 -3.30 11.88
CA LYS A 50 8.70 -2.22 12.87
C LYS A 50 7.30 -1.61 13.02
N GLY A 51 6.82 -1.54 14.26
CA GLY A 51 5.47 -1.05 14.57
C GLY A 51 4.37 -2.09 14.33
N SER A 52 3.13 -1.62 14.18
CA SER A 52 1.97 -2.50 13.92
C SER A 52 2.02 -3.14 12.53
N LYS A 53 1.41 -4.34 12.41
CA LYS A 53 1.22 -5.03 11.12
C LYS A 53 0.57 -4.08 10.10
N LYS A 54 1.16 -4.03 8.90
CA LYS A 54 0.65 -3.29 7.75
C LYS A 54 -0.46 -4.12 7.09
N THR A 55 -1.64 -4.10 7.69
CA THR A 55 -2.84 -4.78 7.17
C THR A 55 -3.38 -4.07 5.93
N LEU A 56 -4.33 -4.71 5.23
CA LEU A 56 -5.03 -4.12 4.07
C LEU A 56 -5.58 -2.71 4.37
N SER A 57 -6.22 -2.54 5.54
CA SER A 57 -6.76 -1.26 5.99
C SER A 57 -5.67 -0.23 6.20
N LYS A 58 -4.54 -0.62 6.81
CA LYS A 58 -3.42 0.29 7.00
C LYS A 58 -2.73 0.70 5.71
N CYS A 59 -2.68 -0.18 4.70
CA CYS A 59 -2.16 0.17 3.38
C CYS A 59 -3.06 1.18 2.68
N SER A 60 -4.38 0.97 2.73
CA SER A 60 -5.36 1.92 2.18
C SER A 60 -5.32 3.26 2.91
N ASP A 61 -5.37 3.25 4.26
CA ASP A 61 -5.32 4.46 5.09
C ASP A 61 -4.06 5.28 4.79
N HIS A 62 -2.90 4.60 4.72
CA HIS A 62 -1.63 5.25 4.44
C HIS A 62 -1.59 5.83 3.03
N TRP A 63 -2.04 5.06 2.03
CA TRP A 63 -2.10 5.55 0.66
C TRP A 63 -3.02 6.76 0.52
N THR A 64 -4.21 6.78 1.12
CA THR A 64 -5.10 7.94 1.08
C THR A 64 -4.46 9.21 1.65
N ASN A 65 -3.64 9.08 2.70
CA ASN A 65 -2.91 10.21 3.27
C ASN A 65 -1.72 10.66 2.39
N VAL A 66 -1.02 9.72 1.74
CA VAL A 66 0.16 10.01 0.92
C VAL A 66 -0.19 10.44 -0.51
N SER A 67 -1.27 9.89 -1.09
CA SER A 67 -1.73 10.21 -2.45
C SER A 67 -2.22 11.65 -2.58
N GLN A 68 -2.61 12.30 -1.48
CA GLN A 68 -2.85 13.75 -1.48
C GLN A 68 -1.61 14.56 -1.90
N TYR A 69 -0.42 13.96 -1.81
CA TYR A 69 0.86 14.57 -2.21
C TYR A 69 1.51 13.85 -3.41
N GLN A 70 0.84 12.84 -3.98
CA GLN A 70 1.34 11.99 -5.05
C GLN A 70 0.23 11.75 -6.08
N TRP A 71 0.26 12.54 -7.16
CA TRP A 71 -0.39 12.39 -8.49
C TRP A 71 -1.88 12.02 -8.54
#